data_AF-A0A7K2PFX1-F1
#
_entry.id   AF-A0A7K2PFX1-F1
#
_cell.length_a   1.000
_cell.length_b   1.000
_cell.length_c   1.000
_cell.angle_alpha   90.00
_cell.angle_beta   90.00
_cell.angle_gamma   90.00
#
_symmetry.space_group_name_H-M   'P 1'
#
loop_
_entity.id
_entity.type
_entity.pdbx_description
1 polymer ?
#
loop_
_entity_poly.entity_id
_entity_poly.type
_entity_poly.pdbx_seq_one_letter_code
_entity_poly.pdbx_strand_id
1 'polypeptide(L)'
;MAYRRAVIPALVGGLLITLLLWWAGASAQALQLRGSTSVFDVDSVNELRRWLTPWSYDPSTALPSDGSVGTGTDGGGGGTRYSELYRTAMQIRFVTLFAFFVAGALLLLRRMPPTQGRTPATLLALWAWGPVAATLAVTVSAPWLIASRGRGSYRVLPQLAGVIASSGPVAVFAGLATALLTVVVARVTAKGAVPLPRRSVPPRAARTAAGVGTAVVAVSLVVLSYQSVAAWIQTSFSGAGLLSEPGDLLRQWLLLGAWSGPSTMSFGHWLLYRAADVVLLAVVWWSLRLLPGLLTRTTAPAMVLGAVCATVLGLLASQVLHMAVDDTAAVWGPVHVFSALGTGVPAALTFGVMSGLAALATLRLAGDRDPLPSAVVPA
;
A
#
# COMPACT_ATOMS: atom_id res chain seq x y z
N MET A 1 -18.77 -3.22 19.48
CA MET A 1 -18.20 -4.59 19.54
C MET A 1 -17.32 -4.73 20.77
N ALA A 2 -17.50 -5.80 21.55
CA ALA A 2 -16.54 -6.18 22.59
C ALA A 2 -15.20 -6.53 21.93
N TYR A 3 -14.08 -6.12 22.55
CA TYR A 3 -12.71 -6.24 22.00
C TYR A 3 -12.43 -7.66 21.45
N ARG A 4 -12.87 -8.68 22.18
CA ARG A 4 -12.74 -10.10 21.83
C ARG A 4 -13.30 -10.48 20.45
N ARG A 5 -14.38 -9.83 19.97
CA ARG A 5 -15.03 -10.18 18.68
C ARG A 5 -14.28 -9.66 17.45
N ALA A 6 -13.45 -8.63 17.62
CA ALA A 6 -12.59 -8.09 16.56
C ALA A 6 -11.20 -8.75 16.56
N VAL A 7 -10.73 -9.25 17.71
CA VAL A 7 -9.40 -9.88 17.85
C VAL A 7 -9.29 -11.17 17.05
N ILE A 8 -10.25 -12.08 17.16
CA ILE A 8 -10.22 -13.38 16.45
C ILE A 8 -10.06 -13.19 14.93
N PRO A 9 -10.93 -12.45 14.22
CA PRO A 9 -10.77 -12.26 12.78
C PRO A 9 -9.47 -11.51 12.42
N ALA A 10 -9.04 -10.52 13.21
CA ALA A 10 -7.79 -9.81 12.95
C ALA A 10 -6.57 -10.74 13.05
N LEU A 11 -6.52 -11.62 14.06
CA LEU A 11 -5.45 -12.61 14.21
C LEU A 11 -5.47 -13.63 13.07
N VAL A 12 -6.64 -14.15 12.71
CA VAL A 12 -6.78 -15.10 11.59
C VAL A 12 -6.30 -14.46 10.29
N GLY A 13 -6.71 -13.21 10.03
CA GLY A 13 -6.24 -12.45 8.86
C GLY A 13 -4.73 -12.22 8.89
N GLY A 14 -4.18 -11.81 10.04
CA GLY A 14 -2.73 -11.61 10.22
C GLY A 14 -1.93 -12.89 9.96
N LEU A 15 -2.38 -14.03 10.49
CA LEU A 15 -1.75 -15.32 10.23
C LEU A 15 -1.85 -15.69 8.74
N LEU A 16 -3.01 -15.48 8.12
CA LEU A 16 -3.23 -15.82 6.71
C LEU A 16 -2.33 -15.00 5.78
N ILE A 17 -2.28 -13.66 5.92
CA ILE A 17 -1.45 -12.83 5.03
C ILE A 17 0.04 -13.17 5.20
N THR A 18 0.47 -13.45 6.43
CA THR A 18 1.84 -13.86 6.72
C THR A 18 2.16 -15.21 6.07
N LEU A 19 1.25 -16.18 6.20
CA LEU A 19 1.41 -17.51 5.60
C LEU A 19 1.38 -17.46 4.07
N LEU A 20 0.48 -16.67 3.47
CA LEU A 20 0.39 -16.53 2.01
C LEU A 20 1.66 -15.90 1.43
N LEU A 21 2.17 -14.84 2.05
CA LEU A 21 3.39 -14.19 1.57
C LEU A 21 4.64 -15.04 1.84
N TRP A 22 4.65 -15.78 2.95
CA TRP A 22 5.69 -16.75 3.23
C TRP A 22 5.71 -17.88 2.18
N TRP A 23 4.54 -18.44 1.88
CA TRP A 23 4.37 -19.49 0.88
C TRP A 23 4.69 -18.99 -0.54
N ALA A 24 4.30 -17.76 -0.86
CA ALA A 24 4.67 -17.09 -2.10
C ALA A 24 6.21 -16.99 -2.23
N GLY A 25 6.90 -16.56 -1.17
CA GLY A 25 8.35 -16.53 -1.11
C GLY A 25 9.01 -17.90 -1.32
N ALA A 26 8.50 -18.94 -0.68
CA ALA A 26 8.98 -20.31 -0.86
C ALA A 26 8.78 -20.82 -2.30
N SER A 27 7.69 -20.41 -2.96
CA SER A 27 7.36 -20.81 -4.33
C SER A 27 8.34 -20.24 -5.38
N ALA A 28 9.14 -19.22 -5.03
CA ALA A 28 10.16 -18.68 -5.92
C ALA A 28 11.23 -19.73 -6.32
N GLN A 29 11.47 -20.74 -5.48
CA GLN A 29 12.38 -21.85 -5.77
C GLN A 29 11.75 -22.85 -6.74
N ALA A 30 10.45 -23.14 -6.58
CA ALA A 30 9.74 -24.06 -7.46
C ALA A 30 9.73 -23.59 -8.92
N LEU A 31 9.75 -22.27 -9.13
CA LEU A 31 9.86 -21.66 -10.46
C LEU A 31 11.24 -21.87 -11.12
N GLN A 32 12.27 -22.29 -10.39
CA GLN A 32 13.60 -22.59 -10.94
C GLN A 32 13.72 -24.01 -11.49
N LEU A 33 12.74 -24.88 -11.21
CA LEU A 33 12.73 -26.26 -11.71
C LEU A 33 12.55 -26.25 -13.24
N ARG A 34 13.32 -27.07 -13.94
CA ARG A 34 13.37 -27.13 -15.42
C ARG A 34 12.01 -27.39 -16.11
N GLY A 35 11.01 -27.87 -15.37
CA GLY A 35 9.63 -28.07 -15.85
C GLY A 35 8.69 -26.88 -15.66
N SER A 36 9.09 -25.80 -14.99
CA SER A 36 8.25 -24.60 -14.85
C SER A 36 8.11 -23.87 -16.20
N THR A 37 9.20 -23.85 -16.99
CA THR A 37 9.27 -23.23 -18.32
C THR A 37 8.52 -24.00 -19.40
N SER A 38 8.05 -25.23 -19.12
CA SER A 38 7.17 -25.97 -20.04
C SER A 38 5.68 -25.64 -19.83
N VAL A 39 5.32 -25.04 -18.70
CA VAL A 39 3.94 -24.63 -18.37
C VAL A 39 3.75 -23.11 -18.49
N PHE A 40 4.79 -22.34 -18.14
CA PHE A 40 4.82 -20.89 -18.26
C PHE A 40 5.95 -20.48 -19.21
N ASP A 41 5.71 -19.44 -20.01
CA ASP A 41 6.77 -18.85 -20.82
C ASP A 41 7.88 -18.23 -19.94
N VAL A 42 9.10 -18.15 -20.47
CA VAL A 42 10.31 -17.72 -19.74
C VAL A 42 10.13 -16.32 -19.15
N ASP A 43 9.49 -15.42 -19.89
CA ASP A 43 9.24 -14.05 -19.44
C ASP A 43 8.23 -14.01 -18.27
N SER A 44 7.20 -14.86 -18.31
CA SER A 44 6.24 -14.99 -17.22
C SER A 44 6.90 -15.57 -15.96
N VAL A 45 7.78 -16.56 -16.10
CA VAL A 45 8.55 -17.13 -14.98
C VAL A 45 9.47 -16.09 -14.36
N ASN A 46 10.16 -15.29 -15.17
CA ASN A 46 11.05 -14.23 -14.70
C ASN A 46 10.27 -13.13 -13.97
N GLU A 47 9.10 -12.74 -14.47
CA GLU A 47 8.24 -11.74 -13.84
C GLU A 47 7.64 -12.24 -12.52
N LEU A 48 7.13 -13.48 -12.48
CA LEU A 48 6.68 -14.14 -11.24
C LEU A 48 7.83 -14.23 -10.22
N ARG A 49 9.02 -14.62 -10.67
CA ARG A 49 10.19 -14.65 -9.79
C ARG A 49 10.49 -13.26 -9.23
N ARG A 50 10.43 -12.21 -10.04
CA ARG A 50 10.63 -10.82 -9.61
C ARG A 50 9.65 -10.41 -8.50
N TRP A 51 8.41 -10.88 -8.56
CA TRP A 51 7.38 -10.59 -7.57
C TRP A 51 7.54 -11.37 -6.27
N LEU A 52 8.01 -12.63 -6.35
CA LEU A 52 8.11 -13.54 -5.20
C LEU A 52 9.45 -13.41 -4.45
N THR A 53 10.53 -13.05 -5.14
CA THR A 53 11.88 -12.90 -4.57
C THR A 53 11.93 -11.96 -3.36
N PRO A 54 11.19 -10.83 -3.30
CA PRO A 54 11.14 -9.99 -2.10
C PRO A 54 10.62 -10.71 -0.85
N TRP A 55 9.90 -11.81 -0.99
CA TRP A 55 9.34 -12.57 0.14
C TRP A 55 10.08 -13.88 0.41
N SER A 56 11.10 -14.23 -0.38
CA SER A 56 11.85 -15.47 -0.20
C SER A 56 12.79 -15.41 1.00
N TYR A 57 12.91 -16.53 1.72
CA TYR A 57 13.90 -16.70 2.79
C TYR A 57 15.31 -17.02 2.29
N ASP A 58 15.43 -17.34 0.99
CA ASP A 58 16.71 -17.59 0.36
C ASP A 58 17.27 -16.31 -0.27
N PRO A 59 18.54 -15.97 0.01
CA PRO A 59 19.22 -14.91 -0.70
C PRO A 59 19.39 -15.35 -2.16
N SER A 60 18.92 -14.53 -3.10
CA SER A 60 19.13 -14.75 -4.53
C SER A 60 20.62 -14.98 -4.80
N THR A 61 20.95 -16.14 -5.39
CA THR A 61 22.29 -16.63 -5.76
C THR A 61 23.10 -15.71 -6.70
N ALA A 62 22.56 -14.54 -7.03
CA ALA A 62 23.24 -13.46 -7.75
C ALA A 62 24.12 -12.60 -6.83
N LEU A 63 24.81 -13.22 -5.88
CA LEU A 63 26.08 -12.68 -5.40
C LEU A 63 27.09 -13.09 -6.47
N PRO A 64 27.61 -12.16 -7.30
CA PRO A 64 28.85 -12.46 -7.98
C PRO A 64 29.83 -12.75 -6.85
N SER A 65 30.25 -14.01 -6.79
CA SER A 65 31.49 -14.37 -6.13
C SER A 65 32.53 -13.51 -6.84
N ASP A 66 32.97 -12.43 -6.21
CA ASP A 66 34.11 -11.67 -6.72
C ASP A 66 35.21 -12.71 -6.95
N GLY A 67 35.65 -12.78 -8.20
CA GLY A 67 36.58 -13.79 -8.70
C GLY A 67 37.99 -13.61 -8.18
N SER A 68 38.18 -13.51 -6.86
CA SER A 68 39.48 -13.69 -6.25
C SER A 68 39.66 -15.17 -5.93
N VAL A 69 40.20 -15.91 -6.91
CA VAL A 69 41.00 -17.10 -6.63
C VAL A 69 42.20 -16.63 -5.81
N GLY A 70 41.99 -16.56 -4.50
CA GLY A 70 42.97 -16.21 -3.49
C GLY A 70 43.05 -17.37 -2.52
N THR A 71 43.94 -18.30 -2.80
CA THR A 71 44.47 -19.27 -1.83
C THR A 71 44.90 -18.54 -0.56
N GLY A 72 44.17 -18.72 0.52
CA GLY A 72 44.46 -18.11 1.81
C GLY A 72 43.37 -18.43 2.81
N THR A 73 43.63 -19.45 3.63
CA THR A 73 42.96 -19.74 4.91
C THR A 73 42.64 -18.46 5.69
N ASP A 74 41.39 -18.36 6.18
CA ASP A 74 40.80 -17.32 7.08
C ASP A 74 39.64 -16.45 6.53
N GLY A 75 38.91 -16.93 5.50
CA GLY A 75 37.73 -16.22 4.93
C GLY A 75 36.32 -16.66 5.39
N GLY A 76 36.20 -17.53 6.40
CA GLY A 76 34.94 -18.24 6.72
C GLY A 76 33.84 -17.44 7.45
N GLY A 77 34.12 -16.23 7.96
CA GLY A 77 33.21 -15.48 8.85
C GLY A 77 32.32 -14.42 8.19
N GLY A 78 32.65 -13.99 6.97
CA GLY A 78 31.91 -12.92 6.28
C GLY A 78 30.58 -13.39 5.69
N GLY A 79 30.62 -14.51 4.95
CA GLY A 79 29.43 -15.06 4.27
C GLY A 79 28.34 -15.51 5.24
N THR A 80 28.73 -16.10 6.38
CA THR A 80 27.81 -16.52 7.45
C THR A 80 27.10 -15.31 8.06
N ARG A 81 27.85 -14.24 8.39
CA ARG A 81 27.29 -13.00 8.96
C ARG A 81 26.27 -12.32 8.04
N TYR A 82 26.53 -12.24 6.73
CA TYR A 82 25.58 -11.65 5.78
C TYR A 82 24.31 -12.50 5.63
N SER A 83 24.44 -13.82 5.65
CA SER A 83 23.29 -14.74 5.60
C SER A 83 22.42 -14.66 6.86
N GLU A 84 23.03 -14.49 8.04
CA GLU A 84 22.32 -14.27 9.30
C GLU A 84 21.55 -12.94 9.28
N LEU A 85 22.18 -11.85 8.82
CA LEU A 85 21.52 -10.55 8.68
C LEU A 85 20.31 -10.62 7.74
N TYR A 86 20.42 -11.34 6.62
CA TYR A 86 19.32 -11.55 5.69
C TYR A 86 18.17 -12.32 6.37
N ARG A 87 18.49 -13.38 7.11
CA ARG A 87 17.51 -14.18 7.88
C ARG A 87 16.80 -13.33 8.93
N THR A 88 17.55 -12.50 9.66
CA THR A 88 16.98 -11.54 10.62
C THR A 88 16.07 -10.53 9.93
N ALA A 89 16.46 -10.01 8.77
CA ALA A 89 15.63 -9.09 8.00
C ALA A 89 14.28 -9.71 7.61
N MET A 90 14.28 -10.98 7.18
CA MET A 90 13.05 -11.72 6.87
C MET A 90 12.20 -11.99 8.10
N GLN A 91 12.81 -12.37 9.23
CA GLN A 91 12.07 -12.50 10.49
C GLN A 91 11.38 -11.20 10.89
N ILE A 92 12.10 -10.07 10.85
CA ILE A 92 11.53 -8.75 11.13
C ILE A 92 10.39 -8.45 10.16
N ARG A 93 10.56 -8.72 8.86
CA ARG A 93 9.52 -8.49 7.84
C ARG A 93 8.23 -9.24 8.15
N PHE A 94 8.28 -10.54 8.41
CA PHE A 94 7.07 -11.33 8.66
C PHE A 94 6.41 -10.97 10.00
N VAL A 95 7.21 -10.70 11.05
CA VAL A 95 6.68 -10.27 12.37
C VAL A 95 6.01 -8.90 12.26
N THR A 96 6.64 -7.95 11.57
CA THR A 96 6.09 -6.60 11.39
C THR A 96 4.88 -6.59 10.47
N LEU A 97 4.88 -7.40 9.40
CA LEU A 97 3.69 -7.63 8.56
C LEU A 97 2.50 -8.10 9.40
N PHE A 98 2.70 -9.14 10.21
CA PHE A 98 1.68 -9.64 11.12
C PHE A 98 1.18 -8.53 12.05
N ALA A 99 2.09 -7.83 12.73
CA ALA A 99 1.75 -6.79 13.69
C ALA A 99 0.97 -5.62 13.06
N PHE A 100 1.45 -5.08 11.93
CA PHE A 100 0.79 -3.98 11.23
C PHE A 100 -0.57 -4.39 10.66
N PHE A 101 -0.67 -5.59 10.08
CA PHE A 101 -1.94 -6.09 9.58
C PHE A 101 -2.95 -6.24 10.72
N VAL A 102 -2.58 -6.93 11.81
CA VAL A 102 -3.45 -7.13 12.98
C VAL A 102 -3.87 -5.79 13.59
N ALA A 103 -2.94 -4.84 13.76
CA ALA A 103 -3.26 -3.54 14.34
C ALA A 103 -4.29 -2.75 13.51
N GLY A 104 -4.09 -2.68 12.18
CA GLY A 104 -5.05 -2.00 11.31
C GLY A 104 -6.37 -2.76 11.17
N ALA A 105 -6.34 -4.09 11.05
CA ALA A 105 -7.54 -4.91 10.99
C ALA A 105 -8.39 -4.81 12.27
N LEU A 106 -7.75 -4.80 13.45
CA LEU A 106 -8.42 -4.56 14.73
C LEU A 106 -9.12 -3.19 14.73
N LEU A 107 -8.42 -2.15 14.27
CA LEU A 107 -8.98 -0.80 14.24
C LEU A 107 -10.14 -0.70 13.25
N LEU A 108 -9.98 -1.24 12.04
CA LEU A 108 -11.02 -1.29 11.00
C LEU A 108 -12.25 -2.06 11.46
N LEU A 109 -12.10 -3.29 11.95
CA LEU A 109 -13.22 -4.13 12.38
C LEU A 109 -13.93 -3.54 13.61
N ARG A 110 -13.19 -2.89 14.51
CA ARG A 110 -13.79 -2.23 15.68
C ARG A 110 -14.57 -0.98 15.30
N ARG A 111 -14.10 -0.22 14.30
CA ARG A 111 -14.69 1.06 13.90
C ARG A 111 -15.72 0.94 12.77
N MET A 112 -15.58 -0.07 11.92
CA MET A 112 -16.47 -0.46 10.85
C MET A 112 -16.76 -1.96 11.00
N PRO A 113 -17.71 -2.36 11.86
CA PRO A 113 -18.08 -3.75 11.98
C PRO A 113 -18.80 -4.23 10.70
N PRO A 114 -18.55 -5.46 10.21
CA PRO A 114 -19.14 -6.00 8.97
C PRO A 114 -20.60 -6.43 9.16
N THR A 115 -21.48 -5.54 9.64
CA THR A 115 -22.93 -5.74 9.72
C THR A 115 -23.63 -5.35 8.41
N GLN A 116 -24.92 -5.68 8.25
CA GLN A 116 -25.70 -5.37 7.04
C GLN A 116 -25.48 -3.92 6.58
N GLY A 117 -25.02 -3.77 5.33
CA GLY A 117 -24.73 -2.48 4.69
C GLY A 117 -23.36 -1.85 4.98
N ARG A 118 -22.48 -2.46 5.78
CA ARG A 118 -21.07 -2.04 5.97
C ARG A 118 -20.05 -3.07 5.44
N THR A 119 -20.49 -4.30 5.20
CA THR A 119 -19.65 -5.41 4.71
C THR A 119 -18.76 -5.09 3.49
N PRO A 120 -19.26 -4.47 2.40
CA PRO A 120 -18.40 -4.17 1.26
C PRO A 120 -17.33 -3.13 1.62
N ALA A 121 -17.68 -2.09 2.38
CA ALA A 121 -16.72 -1.09 2.82
C ALA A 121 -15.64 -1.69 3.74
N THR A 122 -16.00 -2.61 4.63
CA THR A 122 -15.03 -3.31 5.48
C THR A 122 -14.10 -4.22 4.70
N LEU A 123 -14.62 -4.90 3.68
CA LEU A 123 -13.84 -5.77 2.80
C LEU A 123 -12.83 -4.93 2.01
N LEU A 124 -13.30 -3.86 1.37
CA LEU A 124 -12.43 -2.98 0.58
C LEU A 124 -11.37 -2.30 1.47
N ALA A 125 -11.72 -1.87 2.67
CA ALA A 125 -10.76 -1.29 3.61
C ALA A 125 -9.70 -2.30 4.06
N LEU A 126 -10.11 -3.54 4.40
CA LEU A 126 -9.17 -4.60 4.78
C LEU A 126 -8.27 -5.02 3.62
N TRP A 127 -8.82 -5.07 2.41
CA TRP A 127 -8.06 -5.37 1.20
C TRP A 127 -6.99 -4.31 0.97
N ALA A 128 -7.37 -3.03 1.00
CA ALA A 128 -6.45 -1.91 0.84
C ALA A 128 -5.39 -1.84 1.94
N TRP A 129 -5.71 -2.30 3.16
CA TRP A 129 -4.76 -2.37 4.26
C TRP A 129 -3.67 -3.43 4.06
N GLY A 130 -3.93 -4.49 3.29
CA GLY A 130 -2.95 -5.56 3.00
C GLY A 130 -1.64 -5.03 2.39
N PRO A 131 -1.68 -4.36 1.22
CA PRO A 131 -0.51 -3.72 0.61
C PRO A 131 0.17 -2.69 1.51
N VAL A 132 -0.59 -1.95 2.31
CA VAL A 132 -0.06 -0.97 3.27
C VAL A 132 0.76 -1.66 4.35
N ALA A 133 0.23 -2.71 4.97
CA ALA A 133 0.94 -3.49 5.98
C ALA A 133 2.20 -4.14 5.40
N ALA A 134 2.14 -4.65 4.17
CA ALA A 134 3.31 -5.19 3.46
C ALA A 134 4.36 -4.10 3.21
N THR A 135 3.96 -2.93 2.75
CA THR A 135 4.86 -1.78 2.54
C THR A 135 5.54 -1.38 3.85
N LEU A 136 4.80 -1.27 4.95
CA LEU A 136 5.34 -0.95 6.27
C LEU A 136 6.28 -2.04 6.82
N ALA A 137 6.00 -3.31 6.55
CA ALA A 137 6.89 -4.40 6.93
C ALA A 137 8.21 -4.37 6.16
N VAL A 138 8.12 -4.05 4.87
CA VAL A 138 9.27 -3.92 3.97
C VAL A 138 10.12 -2.71 4.36
N THR A 139 9.53 -1.58 4.72
CA THR A 139 10.28 -0.40 5.19
C THR A 139 11.02 -0.68 6.50
N VAL A 140 10.36 -1.35 7.47
CA VAL A 140 10.99 -1.67 8.76
C VAL A 140 12.12 -2.69 8.61
N SER A 141 11.98 -3.67 7.71
CA SER A 141 13.02 -4.68 7.48
C SER A 141 14.18 -4.22 6.57
N ALA A 142 14.00 -3.13 5.83
CA ALA A 142 14.95 -2.70 4.81
C ALA A 142 16.38 -2.43 5.30
N PRO A 143 16.62 -1.83 6.50
CA PRO A 143 17.99 -1.61 6.98
C PRO A 143 18.82 -2.89 7.08
N TRP A 144 18.23 -3.98 7.58
CA TRP A 144 18.89 -5.28 7.70
C TRP A 144 19.15 -5.92 6.33
N LEU A 145 18.23 -5.76 5.36
CA LEU A 145 18.43 -6.24 3.99
C LEU A 145 19.53 -5.48 3.23
N ILE A 146 19.69 -4.19 3.51
CA ILE A 146 20.76 -3.38 2.92
C ILE A 146 22.10 -3.83 3.50
N ALA A 147 22.17 -3.98 4.82
CA ALA A 147 23.36 -4.48 5.51
C ALA A 147 23.74 -5.90 5.05
N SER A 148 22.76 -6.78 4.84
CA SER A 148 23.01 -8.17 4.40
C SER A 148 23.60 -8.30 3.01
N ARG A 149 23.53 -7.25 2.17
CA ARG A 149 24.08 -7.25 0.80
C ARG A 149 25.53 -6.75 0.74
N GLY A 150 26.16 -6.42 1.87
CA GLY A 150 27.51 -5.86 1.92
C GLY A 150 27.65 -4.45 1.32
N ARG A 151 26.55 -3.81 0.89
CA ARG A 151 26.53 -2.49 0.23
C ARG A 151 26.39 -1.32 1.22
N GLY A 152 26.87 -1.50 2.45
CA GLY A 152 26.63 -0.58 3.57
C GLY A 152 27.22 0.82 3.42
N SER A 153 28.09 1.08 2.43
CA SER A 153 28.84 2.35 2.33
C SER A 153 28.36 3.31 1.23
N TYR A 154 27.54 2.90 0.27
CA TYR A 154 27.14 3.79 -0.85
C TYR A 154 25.65 3.68 -1.20
N ARG A 155 24.95 4.83 -1.19
CA ARG A 155 23.57 5.03 -1.69
C ARG A 155 22.49 4.23 -0.94
N VAL A 156 22.37 4.44 0.37
CA VAL A 156 21.36 3.76 1.21
C VAL A 156 19.93 4.20 0.83
N LEU A 157 19.72 5.47 0.49
CA LEU A 157 18.37 6.01 0.18
C LEU A 157 17.78 5.45 -1.14
N PRO A 158 18.53 5.38 -2.25
CA PRO A 158 18.05 4.67 -3.45
C PRO A 158 17.78 3.19 -3.21
N GLN A 159 18.60 2.52 -2.39
CA GLN A 159 18.38 1.11 -2.05
C GLN A 159 17.10 0.91 -1.23
N LEU A 160 16.81 1.81 -0.28
CA LEU A 160 15.55 1.83 0.46
C LEU A 160 14.37 1.98 -0.49
N ALA A 161 14.43 2.93 -1.43
CA ALA A 161 13.37 3.14 -2.41
C ALA A 161 13.10 1.88 -3.25
N GLY A 162 14.16 1.22 -3.72
CA GLY A 162 14.06 -0.03 -4.48
C GLY A 162 13.47 -1.20 -3.67
N VAL A 163 13.85 -1.34 -2.40
CA VAL A 163 13.29 -2.38 -1.51
C VAL A 163 11.80 -2.13 -1.27
N ILE A 164 11.39 -0.88 -1.04
CA ILE A 164 9.99 -0.51 -0.80
C ILE A 164 9.12 -0.77 -2.05
N ALA A 165 9.64 -0.46 -3.24
CA ALA A 165 8.94 -0.67 -4.50
C ALA A 165 8.69 -2.16 -4.84
N SER A 166 9.45 -3.08 -4.24
CA SER A 166 9.40 -4.51 -4.58
C SER A 166 8.20 -5.28 -4.02
N SER A 167 7.37 -4.66 -3.17
CA SER A 167 6.31 -5.35 -2.42
C SER A 167 4.97 -5.52 -3.16
N GLY A 168 4.78 -4.85 -4.29
CA GLY A 168 3.47 -4.47 -4.83
C GLY A 168 2.51 -5.62 -5.18
N PRO A 169 2.71 -6.37 -6.28
CA PRO A 169 1.64 -7.19 -6.85
C PRO A 169 1.19 -8.34 -5.94
N VAL A 170 2.14 -9.07 -5.35
CA VAL A 170 1.83 -10.22 -4.47
C VAL A 170 1.06 -9.79 -3.23
N ALA A 171 1.41 -8.64 -2.64
CA ALA A 171 0.72 -8.13 -1.46
C ALA A 171 -0.73 -7.72 -1.74
N VAL A 172 -1.04 -7.26 -2.96
CA VAL A 172 -2.41 -6.94 -3.38
C VAL A 172 -3.28 -8.20 -3.44
N PHE A 173 -2.79 -9.27 -4.07
CA PHE A 173 -3.54 -10.52 -4.16
C PHE A 173 -3.65 -11.25 -2.81
N ALA A 174 -2.54 -11.33 -2.05
CA ALA A 174 -2.55 -11.90 -0.71
C ALA A 174 -3.51 -11.11 0.20
N GLY A 175 -3.45 -9.78 0.14
CA GLY A 175 -4.36 -8.89 0.87
C GLY A 175 -5.84 -9.12 0.53
N LEU A 176 -6.17 -9.39 -0.73
CA LEU A 176 -7.55 -9.66 -1.16
C LEU A 176 -8.07 -10.97 -0.55
N ALA A 177 -7.30 -12.05 -0.70
CA ALA A 177 -7.64 -13.35 -0.13
C ALA A 177 -7.77 -13.25 1.40
N THR A 178 -6.85 -12.53 2.06
CA THR A 178 -6.91 -12.28 3.50
C THR A 178 -8.14 -11.48 3.89
N ALA A 179 -8.49 -10.42 3.16
CA ALA A 179 -9.65 -9.59 3.47
C ALA A 179 -10.96 -10.38 3.38
N LEU A 180 -11.11 -11.22 2.36
CA LEU A 180 -12.27 -12.10 2.20
C LEU A 180 -12.45 -13.02 3.41
N LEU A 181 -11.41 -13.77 3.78
CA LEU A 181 -11.49 -14.68 4.92
C LEU A 181 -11.72 -13.90 6.23
N THR A 182 -11.01 -12.80 6.44
CA THR A 182 -11.13 -11.95 7.64
C THR A 182 -12.56 -11.46 7.83
N VAL A 183 -13.22 -10.99 6.75
CA VAL A 183 -14.61 -10.52 6.78
C VAL A 183 -15.58 -11.68 7.02
N VAL A 184 -15.36 -12.85 6.40
CA VAL A 184 -16.18 -14.04 6.65
C VAL A 184 -16.11 -14.44 8.12
N VAL A 185 -14.91 -14.58 8.68
CA VAL A 185 -14.71 -14.88 10.10
C VAL A 185 -15.33 -13.81 10.98
N ALA A 186 -15.13 -12.53 10.67
CA ALA A 186 -15.71 -11.42 11.43
C ALA A 186 -17.24 -11.41 11.39
N ARG A 187 -17.86 -11.83 10.27
CA ARG A 187 -19.31 -11.98 10.18
C ARG A 187 -19.81 -13.15 11.03
N VAL A 188 -19.08 -14.27 11.04
CA VAL A 188 -19.41 -15.42 11.88
C VAL A 188 -19.32 -15.04 13.36
N THR A 189 -18.25 -14.35 13.78
CA THR A 189 -18.08 -13.91 15.18
C THR A 189 -19.03 -12.79 15.59
N ALA A 190 -19.59 -12.05 14.63
CA ALA A 190 -20.56 -10.99 14.87
C ALA A 190 -22.03 -11.45 14.86
N LYS A 191 -22.32 -12.72 14.55
CA LYS A 191 -23.70 -13.26 14.61
C LYS A 191 -24.34 -12.95 15.98
N GLY A 192 -25.56 -12.43 15.96
CA GLY A 192 -26.30 -12.03 17.17
C GLY A 192 -25.93 -10.68 17.77
N ALA A 193 -25.04 -9.89 17.14
CA ALA A 193 -24.80 -8.50 17.56
C ALA A 193 -25.88 -7.56 17.01
N VAL A 194 -26.47 -6.73 17.86
CA VAL A 194 -27.40 -5.67 17.43
C VAL A 194 -26.67 -4.68 16.51
N PRO A 195 -27.23 -4.31 15.34
CA PRO A 195 -26.60 -3.36 14.44
C PRO A 195 -26.43 -1.99 15.13
N LEU A 196 -25.21 -1.46 15.15
CA LEU A 196 -25.01 -0.09 15.62
C LEU A 196 -25.56 0.90 14.58
N PRO A 197 -26.39 1.88 14.98
CA PRO A 197 -26.99 2.83 14.06
C PRO A 197 -25.92 3.57 13.25
N ARG A 198 -26.25 3.92 12.01
CA ARG A 198 -25.41 4.81 11.19
C ARG A 198 -25.53 6.22 11.74
N ARG A 199 -24.40 6.92 11.84
CA ARG A 199 -24.42 8.32 12.26
C ARG A 199 -24.90 9.17 11.09
N SER A 200 -25.96 9.95 11.30
CA SER A 200 -26.35 11.01 10.37
C SER A 200 -25.32 12.13 10.49
N VAL A 201 -24.47 12.27 9.48
CA VAL A 201 -23.59 13.45 9.34
C VAL A 201 -24.27 14.40 8.35
N PRO A 202 -24.34 15.71 8.64
CA PRO A 202 -24.89 16.68 7.71
C PRO A 202 -24.20 16.54 6.34
N PRO A 203 -24.97 16.43 5.24
CA PRO A 203 -24.41 16.09 3.93
C PRO A 203 -23.45 17.17 3.41
N ARG A 204 -23.62 18.44 3.84
CA ARG A 204 -22.74 19.55 3.46
C ARG A 204 -21.37 19.44 4.13
N ALA A 205 -21.32 19.21 5.43
CA ALA A 205 -20.07 19.02 6.18
C ALA A 205 -19.27 17.80 5.70
N ALA A 206 -19.96 16.70 5.37
CA ALA A 206 -19.30 15.52 4.80
C ALA A 206 -18.69 15.78 3.42
N ARG A 207 -19.36 16.58 2.58
CA ARG A 207 -18.87 16.94 1.24
C ARG A 207 -17.68 17.91 1.29
N THR A 208 -17.71 18.91 2.17
CA THR A 208 -16.59 19.85 2.33
C THR A 208 -15.36 19.15 2.88
N ALA A 209 -15.53 18.28 3.87
CA ALA A 209 -14.44 17.48 4.41
C ALA A 209 -13.84 16.52 3.38
N ALA A 210 -14.69 15.84 2.60
CA ALA A 210 -14.24 15.02 1.50
C ALA A 210 -13.48 15.84 0.45
N GLY A 211 -13.99 17.02 0.09
CA GLY A 211 -13.35 17.95 -0.86
C GLY A 211 -11.95 18.37 -0.41
N VAL A 212 -11.78 18.78 0.85
CA VAL A 212 -10.48 19.19 1.39
C VAL A 212 -9.51 18.01 1.46
N GLY A 213 -9.96 16.84 1.93
CA GLY A 213 -9.11 15.63 1.93
C GLY A 213 -8.68 15.21 0.52
N THR A 214 -9.58 15.32 -0.48
CA THR A 214 -9.22 15.03 -1.87
C THR A 214 -8.31 16.06 -2.50
N ALA A 215 -8.41 17.34 -2.11
CA ALA A 215 -7.51 18.37 -2.59
C ALA A 215 -6.06 18.07 -2.20
N VAL A 216 -5.83 17.53 -0.99
CA VAL A 216 -4.49 17.08 -0.56
C VAL A 216 -3.94 15.99 -1.48
N VAL A 217 -4.78 15.02 -1.87
CA VAL A 217 -4.37 13.95 -2.80
C VAL A 217 -4.15 14.50 -4.22
N ALA A 218 -4.99 15.43 -4.67
CA ALA A 218 -4.84 16.10 -5.96
C ALA A 218 -3.55 16.91 -6.06
N VAL A 219 -3.09 17.54 -4.98
CA VAL A 219 -1.79 18.23 -4.93
C VAL A 219 -0.64 17.25 -5.22
N SER A 220 -0.67 16.04 -4.66
CA SER A 220 0.33 15.02 -5.01
C SER A 220 0.26 14.64 -6.49
N LEU A 221 -0.95 14.34 -6.99
CA LEU A 221 -1.15 13.82 -8.34
C LEU A 221 -0.88 14.85 -9.44
N VAL A 222 -1.17 16.12 -9.21
CA VAL A 222 -1.08 17.15 -10.25
C VAL A 222 0.15 18.03 -10.06
N VAL A 223 0.39 18.51 -8.84
CA VAL A 223 1.46 19.49 -8.58
C VAL A 223 2.79 18.79 -8.38
N LEU A 224 2.89 17.86 -7.43
CA LEU A 224 4.15 17.17 -7.14
C LEU A 224 4.55 16.23 -8.26
N SER A 225 3.57 15.55 -8.87
CA SER A 225 3.81 14.62 -9.97
C SER A 225 4.00 15.31 -11.32
N TYR A 226 3.89 16.65 -11.40
CA TYR A 226 4.19 17.41 -12.62
C TYR A 226 5.65 17.18 -13.02
N GLN A 227 5.90 16.77 -14.27
CA GLN A 227 7.23 16.38 -14.74
C GLN A 227 8.37 17.30 -14.29
N SER A 228 8.20 18.62 -14.38
CA SER A 228 9.23 19.58 -13.94
C SER A 228 9.44 19.57 -12.43
N VAL A 229 8.37 19.44 -11.63
CA VAL A 229 8.44 19.37 -10.16
C VAL A 229 8.99 18.03 -9.71
N ALA A 230 8.55 16.94 -10.33
CA ALA A 230 9.04 15.59 -10.07
C ALA A 230 10.54 15.46 -10.40
N ALA A 231 10.98 16.01 -11.53
CA ALA A 231 12.38 16.08 -11.92
C ALA A 231 13.18 16.92 -10.92
N TRP A 232 12.67 18.09 -10.55
CA TRP A 232 13.30 18.94 -9.54
C TRP A 232 13.43 18.23 -8.18
N ILE A 233 12.40 17.55 -7.70
CA ILE A 233 12.46 16.75 -6.45
C ILE A 233 13.56 15.68 -6.53
N GLN A 234 13.74 15.07 -7.69
CA GLN A 234 14.75 14.02 -7.90
C GLN A 234 16.18 14.59 -7.98
N THR A 235 16.38 15.74 -8.63
CA THR A 235 17.71 16.28 -8.94
C THR A 235 18.20 17.34 -7.97
N SER A 236 17.32 17.96 -7.17
CA SER A 236 17.70 19.08 -6.27
C SER A 236 18.61 18.66 -5.13
N PHE A 237 18.68 17.36 -4.84
CA PHE A 237 19.45 16.82 -3.72
C PHE A 237 20.58 15.93 -4.23
N SER A 238 21.57 16.53 -4.89
CA SER A 238 22.83 15.88 -5.25
C SER A 238 23.90 16.13 -4.19
N GLY A 239 24.49 15.07 -3.64
CA GLY A 239 25.56 15.17 -2.65
C GLY A 239 26.45 13.92 -2.65
N ALA A 240 27.54 13.94 -1.90
CA ALA A 240 28.37 12.76 -1.64
C ALA A 240 28.15 12.28 -0.19
N GLY A 241 27.71 11.04 0.01
CA GLY A 241 27.56 10.45 1.34
C GLY A 241 26.59 9.27 1.43
N LEU A 242 26.38 8.73 2.63
CA LEU A 242 25.46 7.62 2.89
C LEU A 242 23.98 7.98 2.63
N LEU A 243 23.62 9.23 2.89
CA LEU A 243 22.29 9.81 2.71
C LEU A 243 22.21 10.74 1.49
N SER A 244 23.17 10.67 0.57
CA SER A 244 23.04 11.41 -0.68
C SER A 244 21.98 10.78 -1.58
N GLU A 245 21.36 11.59 -2.43
CA GLU A 245 20.33 11.17 -3.39
C GLU A 245 18.98 10.73 -2.74
N PRO A 246 18.33 11.57 -1.91
CA PRO A 246 16.98 11.28 -1.41
C PRO A 246 15.92 11.30 -2.52
N GLY A 247 16.27 11.73 -3.73
CA GLY A 247 15.36 11.90 -4.86
C GLY A 247 14.47 10.69 -5.14
N ASP A 248 15.05 9.48 -5.16
CA ASP A 248 14.29 8.25 -5.40
C ASP A 248 13.33 7.90 -4.25
N LEU A 249 13.75 8.18 -3.01
CA LEU A 249 12.92 7.95 -1.84
C LEU A 249 11.78 8.97 -1.79
N LEU A 250 12.08 10.25 -2.01
CA LEU A 250 11.08 11.31 -2.12
C LEU A 250 10.10 11.01 -3.25
N ARG A 251 10.57 10.53 -4.41
CA ARG A 251 9.72 10.08 -5.51
C ARG A 251 8.72 9.02 -5.04
N GLN A 252 9.21 8.01 -4.35
CA GLN A 252 8.40 6.87 -3.89
C GLN A 252 7.33 7.27 -2.86
N TRP A 253 7.61 8.26 -2.00
CA TRP A 253 6.74 8.68 -0.92
C TRP A 253 5.91 9.93 -1.22
N LEU A 254 6.25 10.70 -2.25
CA LEU A 254 5.57 11.96 -2.60
C LEU A 254 4.76 11.89 -3.89
N LEU A 255 5.11 11.01 -4.83
CA LEU A 255 4.48 10.98 -6.14
C LEU A 255 3.50 9.81 -6.22
N LEU A 256 2.19 10.12 -6.22
CA LEU A 256 1.15 9.12 -6.49
C LEU A 256 1.07 8.73 -7.98
N GLY A 257 1.64 9.52 -8.88
CA GLY A 257 1.58 9.26 -10.32
C GLY A 257 2.67 10.00 -11.09
N ALA A 258 2.48 10.10 -12.40
CA ALA A 258 3.32 10.86 -13.31
C ALA A 258 2.43 11.78 -14.15
N TRP A 259 2.51 13.09 -13.89
CA TRP A 259 1.74 14.10 -14.60
C TRP A 259 2.59 14.78 -15.67
N SER A 260 2.14 14.69 -16.91
CA SER A 260 2.81 15.20 -18.11
C SER A 260 1.79 15.86 -19.04
N GLY A 261 2.25 16.90 -19.74
CA GLY A 261 1.46 17.53 -20.81
C GLY A 261 1.34 16.63 -22.04
N PRO A 262 0.38 16.91 -22.94
CA PRO A 262 0.24 16.18 -24.20
C PRO A 262 1.39 16.57 -25.14
N SER A 263 2.46 15.76 -25.18
CA SER A 263 3.64 16.05 -26.00
C SER A 263 3.89 15.04 -27.12
N THR A 264 3.71 13.74 -26.88
CA THR A 264 4.03 12.68 -27.85
C THR A 264 2.87 11.74 -28.19
N MET A 265 1.79 11.77 -27.41
CA MET A 265 0.59 10.93 -27.61
C MET A 265 -0.55 11.74 -28.22
N SER A 266 -1.44 11.05 -28.93
CA SER A 266 -2.69 11.67 -29.41
C SER A 266 -3.50 12.22 -28.23
N PHE A 267 -4.15 13.37 -28.43
CA PHE A 267 -4.90 14.05 -27.36
C PHE A 267 -5.96 13.15 -26.72
N GLY A 268 -6.65 12.33 -27.51
CA GLY A 268 -7.64 11.38 -27.01
C GLY A 268 -7.04 10.30 -26.11
N HIS A 269 -5.88 9.75 -26.47
CA HIS A 269 -5.19 8.75 -25.66
C HIS A 269 -4.64 9.37 -24.37
N TRP A 270 -4.11 10.60 -24.44
CA TRP A 270 -3.72 11.37 -23.25
C TRP A 270 -4.91 11.60 -22.32
N LEU A 271 -6.08 12.00 -22.84
CA LEU A 271 -7.28 12.21 -22.03
C LEU A 271 -7.77 10.92 -21.37
N LEU A 272 -7.75 9.81 -22.11
CA LEU A 272 -8.12 8.49 -21.60
C LEU A 272 -7.17 8.03 -20.49
N TYR A 273 -5.86 8.25 -20.65
CA TYR A 273 -4.87 7.97 -19.62
C TYR A 273 -5.09 8.81 -18.35
N ARG A 274 -5.51 10.08 -18.51
CA ARG A 274 -5.84 10.99 -17.40
C ARG A 274 -7.19 10.70 -16.76
N ALA A 275 -8.10 10.00 -17.44
CA ALA A 275 -9.35 9.54 -16.85
C ALA A 275 -9.10 8.62 -15.64
N ALA A 276 -7.98 7.88 -15.63
CA ALA A 276 -7.58 7.06 -14.50
C ALA A 276 -7.26 7.89 -13.24
N ASP A 277 -6.57 9.03 -13.40
CA ASP A 277 -6.31 9.98 -12.31
C ASP A 277 -7.62 10.57 -11.76
N VAL A 278 -8.59 10.84 -12.64
CA VAL A 278 -9.93 11.32 -12.24
C VAL A 278 -10.70 10.23 -11.49
N VAL A 279 -10.60 8.96 -11.92
CA VAL A 279 -11.20 7.81 -11.22
C VAL A 279 -10.61 7.67 -9.82
N LEU A 280 -9.29 7.81 -9.66
CA LEU A 280 -8.65 7.83 -8.34
C LEU A 280 -9.27 8.91 -7.45
N LEU A 281 -9.31 10.15 -7.91
CA LEU A 281 -9.85 11.27 -7.13
C LEU A 281 -11.33 11.08 -6.80
N ALA A 282 -12.12 10.55 -7.74
CA ALA A 282 -13.53 10.25 -7.55
C ALA A 282 -13.74 9.17 -6.48
N VAL A 283 -12.96 8.08 -6.53
CA VAL A 283 -12.99 7.00 -5.53
C VAL A 283 -12.60 7.52 -4.15
N VAL A 284 -11.54 8.33 -4.06
CA VAL A 284 -11.10 8.94 -2.78
C VAL A 284 -12.19 9.87 -2.24
N TRP A 285 -12.73 10.75 -3.07
CA TRP A 285 -13.77 11.69 -2.67
C TRP A 285 -15.01 10.98 -2.18
N TRP A 286 -15.48 10.00 -2.94
CA TRP A 286 -16.63 9.20 -2.58
C TRP A 286 -16.43 8.46 -1.26
N SER A 287 -15.25 7.85 -1.09
CA SER A 287 -14.90 7.11 0.12
C SER A 287 -14.83 8.02 1.34
N LEU A 288 -14.15 9.18 1.25
CA LEU A 288 -14.07 10.17 2.33
C LEU A 288 -15.42 10.78 2.68
N ARG A 289 -16.30 10.94 1.69
CA ARG A 289 -17.67 11.41 1.91
C ARG A 289 -18.51 10.39 2.69
N LEU A 290 -18.33 9.10 2.43
CA LEU A 290 -19.05 8.02 3.11
C LEU A 290 -18.44 7.65 4.48
N LEU A 291 -17.14 7.87 4.66
CA LEU A 291 -16.38 7.41 5.83
C LEU A 291 -17.03 7.82 7.17
N PRO A 292 -17.42 9.10 7.40
CA PRO A 292 -17.98 9.52 8.67
C PRO A 292 -19.29 8.82 9.04
N GLY A 293 -20.11 8.44 8.05
CA GLY A 293 -21.34 7.69 8.25
C GLY A 293 -21.13 6.18 8.42
N LEU A 294 -20.04 5.65 7.84
CA LEU A 294 -19.64 4.25 7.97
C LEU A 294 -18.99 3.96 9.32
N LEU A 295 -18.20 4.90 9.85
CA LEU A 295 -17.55 4.78 11.15
C LEU A 295 -18.55 4.81 12.32
N THR A 296 -18.37 3.91 13.27
CA THR A 296 -19.09 3.93 14.57
C THR A 296 -18.68 5.12 15.44
N ARG A 297 -17.43 5.58 15.32
CA ARG A 297 -16.92 6.79 15.97
C ARG A 297 -15.85 7.45 15.10
N THR A 298 -15.99 8.74 14.87
CA THR A 298 -15.03 9.61 14.15
C THR A 298 -13.86 9.98 15.06
N THR A 299 -12.89 9.08 15.16
CA THR A 299 -11.62 9.33 15.85
C THR A 299 -10.51 9.59 14.85
N ALA A 300 -9.49 10.37 15.22
CA ALA A 300 -8.33 10.64 14.37
C ALA A 300 -7.72 9.38 13.73
N PRO A 301 -7.39 8.30 14.47
CA PRO A 301 -6.79 7.12 13.85
C PRO A 301 -7.77 6.37 12.93
N ALA A 302 -9.08 6.47 13.15
CA ALA A 302 -10.07 5.84 12.27
C ALA A 302 -10.26 6.62 10.96
N MET A 303 -10.23 7.95 11.02
CA MET A 303 -10.25 8.80 9.83
C MET A 303 -8.98 8.64 9.00
N VAL A 304 -7.81 8.67 9.66
CA VAL A 304 -6.51 8.46 9.01
C VAL A 304 -6.45 7.10 8.33
N LEU A 305 -6.74 6.02 9.06
CA LEU A 305 -6.62 4.67 8.51
C LEU A 305 -7.66 4.40 7.41
N GLY A 306 -8.87 4.95 7.54
CA GLY A 306 -9.88 4.91 6.50
C GLY A 306 -9.51 5.72 5.25
N ALA A 307 -8.88 6.89 5.41
CA ALA A 307 -8.39 7.70 4.30
C ALA A 307 -7.22 7.05 3.57
N VAL A 308 -6.29 6.41 4.30
CA VAL A 308 -5.22 5.58 3.69
C VAL A 308 -5.81 4.42 2.89
N CYS A 309 -6.84 3.74 3.42
CA CYS A 309 -7.52 2.70 2.65
C CYS A 309 -8.19 3.26 1.40
N ALA A 310 -8.81 4.44 1.50
CA ALA A 310 -9.45 5.12 0.37
C ALA A 310 -8.46 5.53 -0.73
N THR A 311 -7.29 6.07 -0.37
CA THR A 311 -6.24 6.45 -1.33
C THR A 311 -5.65 5.23 -2.03
N VAL A 312 -5.41 4.14 -1.30
CA VAL A 312 -4.94 2.88 -1.89
C VAL A 312 -5.99 2.27 -2.82
N LEU A 313 -7.28 2.28 -2.46
CA LEU A 313 -8.35 1.84 -3.37
C LEU A 313 -8.43 2.68 -4.64
N GLY A 314 -8.29 4.01 -4.51
CA GLY A 314 -8.24 4.90 -5.67
C GLY A 314 -7.06 4.60 -6.59
N LEU A 315 -5.88 4.34 -6.01
CA LEU A 315 -4.70 3.93 -6.77
C LEU A 315 -4.91 2.60 -7.48
N LEU A 316 -5.44 1.58 -6.79
CA LEU A 316 -5.71 0.28 -7.41
C LEU A 316 -6.75 0.41 -8.54
N ALA A 317 -7.79 1.24 -8.36
CA ALA A 317 -8.78 1.50 -9.41
C ALA A 317 -8.16 2.20 -10.63
N SER A 318 -7.28 3.18 -10.41
CA SER A 318 -6.51 3.84 -11.48
C SER A 318 -5.61 2.85 -12.20
N GLN A 319 -4.88 2.00 -11.46
CA GLN A 319 -3.98 1.00 -12.03
C GLN A 319 -4.71 -0.01 -12.89
N VAL A 320 -5.89 -0.49 -12.44
CA VAL A 320 -6.73 -1.39 -13.24
C VAL A 320 -7.22 -0.70 -14.52
N LEU A 321 -7.51 0.61 -14.48
CA LEU A 321 -7.88 1.33 -15.69
C LEU A 321 -6.68 1.53 -16.62
N HIS A 322 -5.50 1.87 -16.09
CA HIS A 322 -4.26 1.95 -16.87
C HIS A 322 -3.95 0.61 -17.55
N MET A 323 -4.13 -0.52 -16.86
CA MET A 323 -3.97 -1.86 -17.45
C MET A 323 -4.92 -2.14 -18.63
N ALA A 324 -6.11 -1.55 -18.62
CA ALA A 324 -7.08 -1.71 -19.71
C ALA A 324 -6.78 -0.77 -20.91
N VAL A 325 -6.06 0.32 -20.67
CA VAL A 325 -5.70 1.33 -21.68
C VAL A 325 -4.33 1.04 -22.30
N ASP A 326 -3.40 0.50 -21.51
CA ASP A 326 -2.05 0.19 -21.92
C ASP A 326 -2.03 -1.17 -22.64
N ASP A 327 -1.60 -1.19 -23.91
CA ASP A 327 -1.52 -2.38 -24.76
C ASP A 327 -0.34 -3.33 -24.39
N THR A 328 -0.01 -3.37 -23.10
CA THR A 328 1.19 -4.03 -22.56
C THR A 328 1.06 -5.55 -22.52
N ALA A 329 -0.17 -6.08 -22.47
CA ALA A 329 -0.44 -7.51 -22.44
C ALA A 329 0.02 -8.24 -23.71
N ALA A 330 -0.12 -7.60 -24.87
CA ALA A 330 0.27 -8.14 -26.17
C ALA A 330 1.80 -8.16 -26.36
N VAL A 331 2.52 -7.27 -25.68
CA VAL A 331 3.97 -7.07 -25.86
C VAL A 331 4.80 -7.79 -24.78
N TRP A 332 4.35 -7.80 -23.53
CA TRP A 332 5.12 -8.30 -22.38
C TRP A 332 4.43 -9.47 -21.65
N GLY A 333 3.30 -9.95 -22.18
CA GLY A 333 2.53 -11.06 -21.64
C GLY A 333 1.56 -10.69 -20.50
N PRO A 334 0.63 -11.59 -20.13
CA PRO A 334 -0.48 -11.30 -19.23
C PRO A 334 -0.04 -11.10 -17.77
N VAL A 335 1.09 -11.70 -17.36
CA VAL A 335 1.63 -11.54 -16.01
C VAL A 335 2.17 -10.12 -15.84
N HIS A 336 2.84 -9.56 -16.84
CA HIS A 336 3.43 -8.22 -16.75
C HIS A 336 2.38 -7.11 -16.54
N VAL A 337 1.15 -7.31 -16.99
CA VAL A 337 0.02 -6.38 -16.78
C VAL A 337 -0.19 -6.08 -15.29
N PHE A 338 -0.01 -7.06 -14.42
CA PHE A 338 -0.21 -6.89 -12.97
C PHE A 338 1.02 -6.34 -12.24
N SER A 339 2.16 -6.16 -12.92
CA SER A 339 3.42 -5.70 -12.31
C SER A 339 3.30 -4.30 -11.69
N ALA A 340 2.40 -3.47 -12.23
CA ALA A 340 2.12 -2.14 -11.73
C ALA A 340 1.22 -2.12 -10.48
N LEU A 341 0.56 -3.23 -10.12
CA LEU A 341 -0.32 -3.28 -8.95
C LEU A 341 0.46 -3.01 -7.66
N GLY A 342 -0.05 -2.08 -6.86
CA GLY A 342 0.56 -1.72 -5.59
C GLY A 342 1.79 -0.81 -5.73
N THR A 343 2.14 -0.39 -6.94
CA THR A 343 3.06 0.75 -7.12
C THR A 343 2.43 2.02 -6.52
N GLY A 344 3.22 2.88 -5.89
CA GLY A 344 2.71 4.12 -5.27
C GLY A 344 1.99 3.97 -3.93
N VAL A 345 1.90 2.77 -3.33
CA VAL A 345 1.35 2.58 -1.97
C VAL A 345 2.05 3.45 -0.89
N PRO A 346 3.38 3.68 -0.91
CA PRO A 346 4.02 4.58 0.05
C PRO A 346 3.52 6.03 -0.06
N ALA A 347 3.34 6.55 -1.28
CA ALA A 347 2.72 7.86 -1.51
C ALA A 347 1.23 7.87 -1.12
N ALA A 348 0.51 6.76 -1.35
CA ALA A 348 -0.85 6.60 -0.86
C ALA A 348 -0.96 6.74 0.66
N LEU A 349 0.05 6.21 1.38
CA LEU A 349 0.13 6.24 2.82
C LEU A 349 0.33 7.67 3.32
N THR A 350 1.29 8.41 2.77
CA THR A 350 1.57 9.80 3.17
C THR A 350 0.38 10.72 2.91
N PHE A 351 -0.13 10.75 1.67
CA PHE A 351 -1.26 11.60 1.31
C PHE A 351 -2.58 11.11 1.89
N GLY A 352 -2.73 9.80 2.13
CA GLY A 352 -3.86 9.24 2.86
C GLY A 352 -3.92 9.71 4.32
N VAL A 353 -2.77 9.73 5.01
CA VAL A 353 -2.67 10.27 6.38
C VAL A 353 -3.02 11.76 6.40
N MET A 354 -2.38 12.55 5.53
CA MET A 354 -2.63 14.00 5.46
C MET A 354 -4.09 14.31 5.09
N SER A 355 -4.64 13.61 4.12
CA SER A 355 -6.06 13.68 3.71
C SER A 355 -7.01 13.37 4.87
N GLY A 356 -6.76 12.28 5.61
CA GLY A 356 -7.59 11.88 6.75
C GLY A 356 -7.56 12.89 7.89
N LEU A 357 -6.40 13.50 8.17
CA LEU A 357 -6.26 14.57 9.16
C LEU A 357 -6.98 15.85 8.72
N ALA A 358 -6.82 16.25 7.46
CA ALA A 358 -7.48 17.44 6.91
C ALA A 358 -9.01 17.28 6.87
N ALA A 359 -9.51 16.11 6.47
CA ALA A 359 -10.93 15.78 6.49
C ALA A 359 -11.49 15.76 7.93
N LEU A 360 -10.72 15.26 8.90
CA LEU A 360 -11.15 15.31 10.31
C LEU A 360 -11.20 16.74 10.84
N ALA A 361 -10.18 17.55 10.56
CA ALA A 361 -10.10 18.94 11.01
C ALA A 361 -11.30 19.75 10.46
N THR A 362 -11.59 19.59 9.18
CA THR A 362 -12.74 20.25 8.53
C THR A 362 -14.09 19.78 9.07
N LEU A 363 -14.25 18.49 9.38
CA LEU A 363 -15.48 18.00 10.04
C LEU A 363 -15.67 18.63 11.44
N ARG A 364 -14.58 18.79 12.21
CA ARG A 364 -14.65 19.44 13.52
C ARG A 364 -15.03 20.92 13.39
N LEU A 365 -14.38 21.64 12.48
CA LEU A 365 -14.67 23.06 12.21
C LEU A 365 -16.07 23.30 11.62
N ALA A 366 -16.66 22.30 10.96
CA ALA A 366 -18.03 22.39 10.45
C ALA A 366 -19.08 22.07 11.52
N GLY A 367 -18.78 21.19 12.48
CA GLY A 367 -19.68 20.84 13.58
C GLY A 367 -19.88 21.96 14.61
N ASP A 368 -18.88 22.81 14.81
CA ASP A 368 -18.99 23.98 15.70
C ASP A 368 -19.80 25.14 15.09
N ARG A 369 -20.22 25.03 13.82
CA ARG A 369 -20.93 26.08 13.07
C ARG A 369 -22.44 25.87 12.94
N ASP A 370 -23.00 24.79 13.50
CA ASP A 370 -24.47 24.63 13.48
C ASP A 370 -25.11 25.66 14.42
N PRO A 371 -25.96 26.57 13.92
CA PRO A 371 -26.62 27.57 14.75
C PRO A 371 -27.59 26.87 15.71
N LEU A 372 -27.57 27.29 16.98
CA LEU A 372 -28.56 26.90 17.99
C LEU A 372 -29.97 27.10 17.42
N PRO A 373 -30.89 26.13 17.58
CA PRO A 373 -32.27 26.29 17.13
C PRO A 373 -32.83 27.55 17.77
N SER A 374 -33.28 28.47 16.92
CA SER A 374 -33.96 29.70 17.32
C SER A 374 -35.06 29.33 18.29
N ALA A 375 -35.00 29.86 19.51
CA ALA A 375 -36.04 29.69 20.51
C ALA A 375 -37.35 30.18 19.88
N VAL A 376 -38.28 29.25 19.66
CA VAL A 376 -39.68 29.59 19.38
C VAL A 376 -40.17 30.36 20.60
N VAL A 377 -40.39 31.66 20.43
CA VAL A 377 -41.10 32.48 21.42
C VAL A 377 -42.58 32.08 21.32
N PRO A 378 -43.19 31.47 22.36
CA PRO A 378 -44.63 31.32 22.38
C PRO A 378 -45.27 32.70 22.57
N ALA A 379 -46.25 32.99 21.71
CA ALA A 379 -47.12 34.16 21.81
C ALA A 379 -48.16 33.99 22.93
#